data_AF-A0A2M8END2-F1
#
_entry.id   AF-A0A2M8END2-F1
#
_cell.length_a   1.000
_cell.length_b   1.000
_cell.length_c   1.000
_cell.angle_alpha   90.00
_cell.angle_beta   90.00
_cell.angle_gamma   90.00
#
_symmetry.space_group_name_H-M   'P 1'
#
loop_
_entity.id
_entity.type
_entity.pdbx_description
1 polymer ?
#
loop_
_entity_poly.entity_id
_entity_poly.type
_entity_poly.pdbx_seq_one_letter_code
_entity_poly.pdbx_strand_id
1 'polypeptide(L)'
;SYTPTMTELWLNLHRKSSFQVADFIHFPYLKTNKWGGEICNMEEHKCDDLSWFDLADLPENIILEVKLALEHINDKEFYSELGW
;
A
#
# COMPACT_ATOMS: atom_id res chain seq x y z
N SER A 1 6.42 -21.81 10.18
CA SER A 1 6.57 -20.39 9.81
C SER A 1 6.88 -20.32 8.33
N TYR A 2 5.97 -19.78 7.52
CA TYR A 2 6.24 -19.56 6.09
C TYR A 2 6.91 -18.20 5.95
N THR A 3 8.16 -18.20 5.47
CA THR A 3 8.86 -16.98 5.06
C THR A 3 8.51 -16.69 3.60
N PRO A 4 7.97 -15.50 3.27
CA PRO A 4 7.80 -15.11 1.88
C PRO A 4 9.17 -15.12 1.19
N THR A 5 9.26 -15.88 0.10
CA THR A 5 10.54 -16.24 -0.53
C THR A 5 11.05 -15.18 -1.51
N MET A 6 10.23 -14.16 -1.82
CA MET A 6 10.63 -12.97 -2.57
C MET A 6 9.63 -11.83 -2.29
N THR A 7 10.14 -10.69 -1.83
CA THR A 7 9.37 -9.46 -1.64
C THR A 7 10.02 -8.38 -2.49
N GLU A 8 9.33 -7.89 -3.51
CA GLU A 8 9.81 -6.84 -4.41
C GLU A 8 9.13 -5.52 -4.07
N LEU A 9 9.88 -4.42 -4.05
CA LEU A 9 9.33 -3.06 -3.95
C LEU A 9 8.71 -2.70 -5.31
N TRP A 10 7.42 -2.40 -5.31
CA TRP A 10 6.66 -2.14 -6.53
C TRP A 10 6.43 -0.65 -6.76
N LEU A 11 6.23 0.13 -5.69
CA LEU A 11 6.09 1.57 -5.79
C LEU A 11 6.58 2.24 -4.51
N ASN A 12 7.31 3.33 -4.67
CA ASN A 12 7.51 4.31 -3.61
C ASN A 12 6.67 5.54 -3.91
N LEU A 13 5.63 5.78 -3.10
CA LEU A 13 4.77 6.95 -3.23
C LEU A 13 5.24 8.04 -2.25
N HIS A 14 5.59 9.20 -2.79
CA HIS A 14 5.99 10.36 -2.00
C HIS A 14 4.83 11.34 -1.87
N ARG A 15 4.36 11.57 -0.63
CA ARG A 15 3.31 12.55 -0.34
C ARG A 15 3.87 13.75 0.41
N LYS A 16 3.47 14.96 0.00
CA LYS A 16 3.72 16.19 0.76
C LYS A 16 2.78 16.26 1.98
N SER A 17 3.32 16.44 3.18
CA SER A 17 2.52 16.62 4.39
C SER A 17 1.78 17.96 4.37
N SER A 18 0.52 17.97 4.79
CA SER A 18 -0.28 19.19 5.02
C SER A 18 0.01 19.83 6.38
N PHE A 19 0.75 19.17 7.27
CA PHE A 19 0.93 19.58 8.67
C PHE A 19 2.22 20.40 8.90
N GLN A 20 3.29 20.17 8.12
CA GLN A 20 4.53 20.96 8.15
C GLN A 20 5.18 20.96 6.75
N VAL A 21 5.70 22.12 6.34
CA VAL A 21 6.20 22.42 4.98
C VAL A 21 7.40 21.59 4.50
N ALA A 22 7.90 20.64 5.30
CA ALA A 22 9.06 19.81 4.96
C ALA A 22 8.96 18.33 5.41
N ASP A 23 7.77 17.85 5.80
CA ASP A 23 7.60 16.43 6.14
C ASP A 23 7.08 15.67 4.92
N PHE A 24 7.88 14.70 4.46
CA PHE A 24 7.49 13.74 3.43
C PHE A 24 7.08 12.44 4.09
N ILE A 25 5.91 11.91 3.72
CA ILE A 25 5.49 10.58 4.15
C ILE A 25 5.70 9.63 2.96
N HIS A 26 6.49 8.57 3.18
CA HIS A 26 6.74 7.52 2.20
C HIS A 26 5.86 6.32 2.49
N PHE A 27 5.11 5.87 1.47
CA PHE A 27 4.29 4.66 1.54
C PHE A 27 4.91 3.60 0.63
N PRO A 28 5.61 2.58 1.19
CA PRO A 28 6.15 1.50 0.40
C PRO A 28 5.06 0.48 0.04
N TYR A 29 4.93 0.16 -1.24
CA TYR A 29 4.07 -0.91 -1.73
C TYR A 29 4.93 -2.12 -2.11
N LEU A 30 4.62 -3.26 -1.50
CA LEU A 30 5.38 -4.50 -1.65
C LEU A 30 4.54 -5.55 -2.37
N LYS A 31 5.16 -6.29 -3.29
CA LYS A 31 4.56 -7.48 -3.89
C LYS A 31 5.25 -8.72 -3.39
N THR A 32 4.45 -9.74 -3.09
CA THR A 32 4.94 -11.11 -2.96
C THR A 32 4.18 -12.03 -3.91
N ASN A 33 4.88 -13.00 -4.48
CA ASN A 33 4.26 -13.98 -5.38
C ASN A 33 3.55 -15.11 -4.62
N LYS A 34 3.88 -15.28 -3.32
CA LYS A 34 3.32 -16.32 -2.46
C LYS A 34 3.23 -15.80 -1.04
N TRP A 35 2.02 -15.74 -0.53
CA TRP A 35 1.74 -15.57 0.89
C TRP A 35 1.22 -16.89 1.47
N GLY A 36 1.58 -17.20 2.72
CA GLY A 36 1.11 -18.38 3.42
C GLY A 36 0.83 -18.07 4.88
N GLY A 37 -0.26 -18.63 5.42
CA GLY A 37 -0.76 -18.33 6.75
C GLY A 37 -1.93 -17.33 6.73
N GLU A 38 -2.48 -17.07 7.91
CA GLU A 38 -3.55 -16.10 8.10
C GLU A 38 -2.97 -14.72 8.41
N ILE A 39 -3.60 -13.68 7.88
CA ILE A 39 -3.26 -12.31 8.24
C ILE A 39 -3.89 -11.99 9.60
N CYS A 40 -3.09 -11.45 10.51
CA CYS A 40 -3.55 -11.10 11.85
C CYS A 40 -3.28 -9.63 12.11
N ASN A 41 -4.30 -8.91 12.54
CA ASN A 41 -4.15 -7.56 13.06
C ASN A 41 -3.57 -7.62 14.48
N MET A 42 -2.31 -7.24 14.64
CA MET A 42 -1.63 -7.25 15.95
C MET A 42 -1.85 -5.95 16.74
N GLU A 43 -2.59 -4.99 16.20
CA GLU A 43 -2.84 -3.68 16.78
C GLU A 43 -4.34 -3.32 16.70
N GLU A 44 -5.20 -4.17 17.28
CA GLU A 44 -6.67 -4.05 17.28
C GLU A 44 -7.20 -2.68 17.77
N HIS A 45 -6.41 -1.93 18.53
CA HIS A 45 -6.77 -0.59 19.03
C HIS A 45 -6.46 0.54 18.03
N LYS A 46 -5.75 0.27 16.93
CA LYS A 46 -5.40 1.21 15.86
C LYS A 46 -6.07 0.88 14.54
N CYS A 47 -6.36 -0.39 14.31
CA CYS A 47 -6.90 -0.90 13.07
C CYS A 47 -8.14 -1.72 13.39
N ASP A 48 -9.27 -1.36 12.78
CA ASP A 48 -10.56 -2.01 13.07
C ASP A 48 -10.73 -3.34 12.32
N ASP A 49 -10.20 -3.45 11.10
CA ASP A 49 -10.32 -4.64 10.25
C ASP A 49 -9.12 -4.85 9.33
N LEU A 50 -8.86 -6.11 8.99
CA LEU A 50 -7.81 -6.50 8.04
C LEU A 50 -8.35 -7.57 7.09
N SER A 51 -8.56 -7.19 5.84
CA SER A 51 -9.21 -8.01 4.82
C SER A 51 -8.40 -8.06 3.52
N TRP A 52 -8.53 -9.18 2.81
CA TRP A 52 -8.00 -9.32 1.45
C TRP A 52 -9.02 -8.85 0.43
N PHE A 53 -8.56 -8.09 -0.57
CA PHE A 53 -9.38 -7.58 -1.66
C PHE A 53 -8.80 -8.01 -3.01
N ASP A 54 -9.67 -8.28 -3.98
CA ASP A 54 -9.25 -8.46 -5.37
C ASP A 54 -8.88 -7.09 -5.95
N LEU A 55 -7.80 -7.02 -6.72
CA LEU A 55 -7.40 -5.80 -7.42
C LEU A 55 -8.43 -5.36 -8.47
N ALA A 56 -9.22 -6.29 -9.00
CA ALA A 56 -10.31 -6.02 -9.92
C ALA A 56 -11.64 -5.65 -9.22
N ASP A 57 -11.73 -5.83 -7.90
CA ASP A 57 -12.95 -5.61 -7.10
C ASP A 57 -12.61 -4.91 -5.77
N LEU A 58 -12.08 -3.70 -5.90
CA LEU A 58 -11.74 -2.85 -4.77
C LEU A 58 -12.99 -2.17 -4.21
N PRO A 59 -13.06 -1.93 -2.89
CA PRO A 59 -14.20 -1.29 -2.28
C PRO A 59 -14.34 0.18 -2.73
N GLU A 60 -15.57 0.67 -2.90
CA GLU A 60 -15.84 2.02 -3.38
C GLU A 60 -15.29 3.12 -2.46
N ASN A 61 -15.18 2.84 -1.17
CA ASN A 61 -14.67 3.76 -0.15
C ASN A 61 -13.14 3.70 0.02
N ILE A 62 -12.41 3.13 -0.94
CA ILE A 62 -10.95 3.15 -0.93
C ILE A 62 -10.41 4.57 -0.86
N ILE A 63 -9.34 4.75 -0.08
CA ILE A 63 -8.63 6.03 0.01
C ILE A 63 -8.04 6.36 -1.37
N LEU A 64 -8.28 7.59 -1.87
CA LEU A 64 -7.90 7.99 -3.23
C LEU A 64 -6.40 7.80 -3.51
N GLU A 65 -5.53 8.10 -2.54
CA GLU A 65 -4.08 7.90 -2.70
C GLU A 65 -3.70 6.43 -2.93
N VAL A 66 -4.40 5.50 -2.26
CA VAL A 66 -4.16 4.06 -2.44
C VAL A 66 -4.64 3.63 -3.83
N LYS A 67 -5.78 4.14 -4.29
CA LYS A 67 -6.28 3.85 -5.65
C LYS A 67 -5.27 4.31 -6.72
N LEU A 68 -4.76 5.53 -6.61
CA LEU A 68 -3.75 6.06 -7.54
C LEU A 68 -2.46 5.23 -7.51
N ALA A 69 -2.00 4.84 -6.33
CA ALA A 69 -0.84 3.97 -6.20
C ALA A 69 -1.04 2.62 -6.90
N LEU A 70 -2.23 2.02 -6.81
CA LEU A 70 -2.56 0.77 -7.49
C LEU A 70 -2.62 0.93 -9.02
N GLU A 71 -3.09 2.07 -9.52
CA GLU A 71 -3.07 2.42 -10.95
C GLU A 71 -1.61 2.54 -11.45
N HIS A 72 -0.74 3.28 -10.75
CA HIS A 72 0.69 3.38 -11.07
C HIS A 72 1.40 2.02 -11.05
N ILE A 73 1.07 1.20 -10.06
CA ILE A 73 1.55 -0.19 -9.96
C ILE A 73 1.15 -1.00 -11.19
N ASN A 74 -0.11 -0.89 -11.62
CA ASN A 74 -0.61 -1.59 -12.81
C ASN A 74 0.12 -1.12 -14.09
N ASP A 75 0.43 0.17 -14.16
CA ASP A 75 1.15 0.79 -15.28
C ASP A 75 2.68 0.56 -15.23
N LYS A 76 3.14 -0.20 -14.22
CA LYS A 76 4.56 -0.55 -13.97
C LYS A 76 5.45 0.66 -13.68
N GLU A 77 4.87 1.68 -13.08
CA GLU A 77 5.61 2.84 -12.56
C GLU A 77 6.15 2.53 -11.16
N PHE A 78 7.45 2.77 -10.96
CA PHE A 78 8.15 2.44 -9.71
C PHE A 78 8.19 3.61 -8.71
N TYR A 79 7.81 4.81 -9.15
CA TYR A 79 7.84 6.05 -8.37
C TYR A 79 6.72 7.01 -8.80
N SER A 80 6.05 7.63 -7.82
CA SER A 80 5.05 8.67 -8.08
C SER A 80 5.03 9.69 -6.92
N GLU A 81 4.65 10.93 -7.24
CA GLU A 81 4.51 12.04 -6.28
C GLU A 81 3.06 12.53 -6.25
N LEU A 82 2.51 12.74 -5.04
CA LEU A 82 1.13 13.18 -4.86
C LEU A 82 1.07 14.50 -4.08
N GLY A 83 0.39 15.50 -4.68
CA GLY A 83 0.19 16.84 -4.09
C GLY A 83 1.10 17.95 -4.65
N TRP A 84 1.53 17.85 -5.90
CA TRP A 84 2.26 18.88 -6.65
C TRP A 84 1.45 19.38 -7.85
#